data_AF-A0A135LVB9-F1
#
_entry.id   AF-A0A135LVB9-F1
#
_cell.length_a   1.000
_cell.length_b   1.000
_cell.length_c   1.000
_cell.angle_alpha   90.00
_cell.angle_beta   90.00
_cell.angle_gamma   90.00
#
_symmetry.space_group_name_H-M   'P 1'
#
loop_
_entity.id
_entity.type
_entity.pdbx_description
1 polymer ?
#
loop_
_entity_poly.entity_id
_entity_poly.type
_entity_poly.pdbx_seq_one_letter_code
_entity_poly.pdbx_strand_id
1 'polypeptide(L)'
;MSTSYFSTITNESAFKTHFQQENGMDFMDIKLVGASEWGRGHLFACRVIRRPTQRSVLPVLSNYTRPSDSKSSPEIINFVNGPPDLTYMTQSEHQLEDYIDSGTMQVDSSSPREISSQETSSAGYVDSESHMLLASPEDETLRLASCVIRHILYFGTPQDSVDLGTVVEFRDAKVRIAVQSPLLNRKIVAIDDGGLCLRKEFNGRFELIKNHLAILEGKRQFQCLEDGRPVISDDCLAQMTCEALVVAAADPSEELHRNGAFLYVNSTPWFDLDSQSGRKQVVANLCGLMRRERDA
;
A
#
# COMPACT_ATOMS: atom_id res chain seq x y z
N MET A 1 27.21 13.82 -7.97
CA MET A 1 26.03 13.15 -7.40
C MET A 1 25.56 12.14 -8.42
N SER A 2 25.44 10.87 -8.05
CA SER A 2 24.82 9.88 -8.94
C SER A 2 23.33 10.20 -9.05
N THR A 3 22.80 10.25 -10.26
CA THR A 3 21.37 10.42 -10.51
C THR A 3 20.62 9.15 -10.12
N SER A 4 19.43 9.30 -9.51
CA SER A 4 18.63 8.16 -9.05
C SER A 4 18.24 7.23 -10.19
N TYR A 5 18.22 5.92 -9.96
CA TYR A 5 17.80 4.91 -10.92
C TYR A 5 16.38 5.19 -11.38
N PHE A 6 15.52 5.56 -10.43
CA PHE A 6 14.12 5.89 -10.67
C PHE A 6 13.94 7.03 -11.69
N SER A 7 14.80 8.05 -11.67
CA SER A 7 14.71 9.17 -12.61
C SER A 7 15.38 8.89 -13.96
N THR A 8 16.39 8.02 -14.00
CA THR A 8 17.27 7.84 -15.17
C THR A 8 16.92 6.65 -16.05
N ILE A 9 16.57 5.51 -15.45
CA ILE A 9 16.43 4.24 -16.18
C ILE A 9 15.00 4.09 -16.69
N THR A 10 14.66 4.94 -17.67
CA THR A 10 13.27 5.10 -18.15
C THR A 10 12.93 4.35 -19.44
N ASN A 11 13.94 3.81 -20.11
CA ASN A 11 13.82 3.06 -21.35
C ASN A 11 15.03 2.12 -21.52
N GLU A 12 14.95 1.22 -22.50
CA GLU A 12 15.98 0.19 -22.71
C GLU A 12 17.34 0.75 -23.12
N SER A 13 17.37 1.87 -23.85
CA SER A 13 18.63 2.50 -24.26
C SER A 13 19.36 3.09 -23.06
N ALA A 14 18.62 3.78 -22.19
CA ALA A 14 19.14 4.29 -20.92
C ALA A 14 19.65 3.13 -20.05
N PHE A 15 18.85 2.06 -19.92
CA PHE A 15 19.26 0.85 -19.20
C PHE A 15 20.59 0.31 -19.73
N LYS A 16 20.70 0.03 -21.04
CA LYS A 16 21.90 -0.57 -21.63
C LYS A 16 23.14 0.29 -21.42
N THR A 17 22.98 1.61 -21.58
CA THR A 17 24.07 2.59 -21.38
C THR A 17 24.57 2.55 -19.95
N HIS A 18 23.67 2.68 -18.98
CA HIS A 18 24.02 2.70 -17.56
C HIS A 18 24.52 1.33 -17.07
N PHE A 19 23.92 0.23 -17.53
CA PHE A 19 24.37 -1.13 -17.22
C PHE A 19 25.83 -1.33 -17.62
N GLN A 20 26.26 -0.83 -18.78
CA GLN A 20 27.66 -0.90 -19.20
C GLN A 20 28.56 0.05 -18.40
N GLN A 21 28.13 1.31 -18.21
CA GLN A 21 28.93 2.32 -17.49
C GLN A 21 29.17 1.97 -16.02
N GLU A 22 28.22 1.28 -15.40
CA GLU A 22 28.23 0.96 -13.98
C GLU A 22 28.69 -0.47 -13.69
N ASN A 23 29.22 -1.18 -14.70
CA ASN A 23 29.62 -2.59 -14.61
C ASN A 23 28.51 -3.47 -14.02
N GLY A 24 27.29 -3.31 -14.55
CA GLY A 24 26.12 -4.06 -14.14
C GLY A 24 26.37 -5.56 -14.18
N MET A 25 25.88 -6.26 -13.16
CA MET A 25 25.99 -7.71 -13.04
C MET A 25 24.69 -8.37 -13.46
N ASP A 26 24.79 -9.55 -14.06
CA ASP A 26 23.62 -10.39 -14.30
C ASP A 26 23.08 -10.95 -12.99
N PHE A 27 21.80 -11.33 -13.01
CA PHE A 27 21.14 -11.93 -11.84
C PHE A 27 21.86 -13.16 -11.30
N MET A 28 22.59 -13.88 -12.15
CA MET A 28 23.33 -15.07 -11.73
C MET A 28 24.57 -14.76 -10.89
N ASP A 29 25.15 -13.58 -11.11
CA ASP A 29 26.43 -13.18 -10.53
C ASP A 29 26.26 -12.35 -9.26
N ILE A 30 25.09 -11.75 -9.06
CA ILE A 30 24.83 -10.93 -7.87
C ILE A 30 24.59 -11.78 -6.62
N LYS A 31 25.06 -11.28 -5.46
CA LYS A 31 24.80 -11.88 -4.16
C LYS A 31 23.33 -11.69 -3.80
N LEU A 32 22.61 -12.78 -3.61
CA LEU A 32 21.23 -12.73 -3.13
C LEU A 32 21.20 -12.59 -1.61
N VAL A 33 20.60 -11.49 -1.16
CA VAL A 33 20.40 -11.11 0.24
C VAL A 33 18.91 -10.82 0.48
N GLY A 34 18.51 -10.55 1.73
CA GLY A 34 17.12 -10.15 2.02
C GLY A 34 16.74 -8.86 1.28
N ALA A 35 15.46 -8.68 0.97
CA ALA A 35 14.96 -7.50 0.24
C ALA A 35 15.50 -6.18 0.80
N SER A 36 15.58 -6.05 2.13
CA SER A 36 16.10 -4.87 2.83
C SER A 36 17.54 -4.47 2.47
N GLU A 37 18.33 -5.40 1.93
CA GLU A 37 19.71 -5.20 1.48
C GLU A 37 19.82 -5.02 -0.05
N TRP A 38 18.70 -5.05 -0.77
CA TRP A 38 18.68 -4.79 -2.20
C TRP A 38 18.88 -3.30 -2.48
N GLY A 39 19.47 -3.02 -3.64
CA GLY A 39 19.81 -1.67 -4.07
C GLY A 39 20.06 -1.63 -5.58
N ARG A 40 20.69 -0.56 -6.05
CA ARG A 40 20.87 -0.27 -7.49
C ARG A 40 21.38 -1.45 -8.34
N GLY A 41 22.41 -2.17 -7.87
CA GLY A 41 22.94 -3.33 -8.58
C GLY A 41 21.91 -4.45 -8.79
N HIS A 42 21.00 -4.64 -7.83
CA HIS A 42 19.91 -5.61 -7.92
C HIS A 42 18.85 -5.19 -8.93
N LEU A 43 18.58 -3.90 -9.09
CA LEU A 43 17.69 -3.39 -10.14
C LEU A 43 18.23 -3.68 -11.55
N PHE A 44 19.53 -3.49 -11.76
CA PHE A 44 20.20 -3.87 -13.00
C PHE A 44 20.14 -5.37 -13.24
N ALA A 45 20.48 -6.17 -12.24
CA ALA A 45 20.43 -7.62 -12.31
C ALA A 45 19.01 -8.13 -12.67
N CYS A 46 17.97 -7.49 -12.13
CA CYS A 46 16.57 -7.79 -12.44
C CYS A 46 16.06 -7.13 -13.73
N ARG A 47 16.91 -6.36 -14.43
CA ARG A 47 16.58 -5.67 -15.69
C ARG A 47 15.34 -4.78 -15.55
N VAL A 48 15.28 -4.01 -14.47
CA VAL A 48 14.14 -3.13 -14.15
C VAL A 48 14.20 -1.87 -15.02
N ILE A 49 13.09 -1.55 -15.69
CA ILE A 49 12.91 -0.29 -16.41
C ILE A 49 11.69 0.40 -15.87
N ARG A 50 11.86 1.63 -15.41
CA ARG A 50 10.76 2.42 -14.89
C ARG A 50 10.14 3.25 -16.00
N ARG A 51 8.88 3.01 -16.37
CA ARG A 51 8.19 3.83 -17.38
C ARG A 51 7.90 5.23 -16.82
N PRO A 52 7.79 6.26 -17.68
CA PRO A 52 7.48 7.62 -17.23
C PRO A 52 6.28 7.70 -16.26
N THR A 53 6.34 8.61 -15.28
CA THR A 53 5.25 8.74 -14.29
C THR A 53 3.97 9.08 -15.02
N GLN A 54 2.92 8.32 -14.77
CA GLN A 54 1.60 8.70 -15.26
C GLN A 54 0.86 9.47 -14.18
N ARG A 55 0.11 10.50 -14.58
CA ARG A 55 -0.72 11.31 -13.68
C ARG A 55 -2.15 10.79 -13.55
N SER A 56 -2.38 9.56 -13.97
CA SER A 56 -3.70 8.93 -14.08
C SER A 56 -3.68 7.55 -13.43
N VAL A 57 -4.80 6.84 -13.54
CA VAL A 57 -4.95 5.44 -13.11
C VAL A 57 -3.86 4.54 -13.68
N LEU A 58 -3.52 3.44 -12.99
CA LEU A 58 -2.53 2.49 -13.54
C LEU A 58 -2.99 1.96 -14.91
N PRO A 59 -2.09 1.85 -15.90
CA PRO A 59 -2.42 1.35 -17.24
C PRO A 59 -3.21 0.04 -17.23
N VAL A 60 -2.83 -0.89 -16.36
CA VAL A 60 -3.45 -2.21 -16.24
C VAL A 60 -4.91 -2.14 -15.78
N LEU A 61 -5.32 -1.04 -15.16
CA LEU A 61 -6.67 -0.82 -14.65
C LEU A 61 -7.49 0.14 -15.51
N SER A 62 -6.90 0.74 -16.55
CA SER A 62 -7.54 1.80 -17.34
C SER A 62 -8.89 1.37 -17.92
N ASN A 63 -8.99 0.14 -18.44
CA ASN A 63 -10.23 -0.43 -18.97
C ASN A 63 -11.28 -0.78 -17.92
N TYR A 64 -10.90 -0.80 -16.64
CA TYR A 64 -11.77 -1.19 -15.55
C TYR A 64 -12.25 0.01 -14.74
N THR A 65 -11.59 1.17 -14.83
CA THR A 65 -12.02 2.40 -14.13
C THR A 65 -13.20 3.07 -14.82
N ARG A 66 -14.08 3.75 -14.06
CA ARG A 66 -15.20 4.53 -14.63
C ARG A 66 -15.27 5.93 -14.01
N PRO A 67 -15.74 6.95 -14.76
CA PRO A 67 -15.94 8.29 -14.20
C PRO A 67 -16.91 8.32 -13.01
N SER A 68 -17.85 7.37 -12.96
CA SER A 68 -18.83 7.23 -11.88
C SER A 68 -18.24 6.76 -10.54
N ASP A 69 -17.00 6.26 -10.52
CA ASP A 69 -16.38 5.64 -9.33
C ASP A 69 -16.35 6.62 -8.16
N SER A 70 -15.97 7.87 -8.46
CA SER A 70 -15.93 8.99 -7.52
C SER A 70 -17.30 9.48 -7.03
N LYS A 71 -18.40 8.90 -7.52
CA LYS A 71 -19.78 9.28 -7.23
C LYS A 71 -20.65 8.05 -6.88
N SER A 72 -20.01 6.95 -6.49
CA SER A 72 -20.67 5.67 -6.24
C SER A 72 -21.62 5.75 -5.05
N SER A 73 -21.15 6.28 -3.92
CA SER A 73 -21.93 6.43 -2.69
C SER A 73 -21.72 7.81 -2.04
N PRO A 74 -22.59 8.22 -1.10
CA PRO A 74 -22.36 9.41 -0.28
C PRO A 74 -21.01 9.40 0.45
N GLU A 75 -20.58 8.25 0.97
CA GLU A 75 -19.31 8.07 1.67
C GLU A 75 -18.10 8.28 0.75
N ILE A 76 -18.19 7.81 -0.49
CA ILE A 76 -17.14 8.03 -1.50
C ILE A 76 -17.13 9.48 -1.98
N ILE A 77 -18.31 10.10 -2.16
CA ILE A 77 -18.41 11.51 -2.52
C ILE A 77 -17.78 12.38 -1.43
N ASN A 78 -18.09 12.12 -0.16
CA ASN A 78 -17.54 12.84 0.98
C ASN A 78 -16.03 12.64 1.09
N PHE A 79 -15.55 11.40 0.97
CA PHE A 79 -14.12 11.10 0.94
C PHE A 79 -13.40 11.89 -0.17
N VAL A 80 -13.93 11.86 -1.40
CA VAL A 80 -13.34 12.56 -2.54
C VAL A 80 -13.31 14.07 -2.30
N ASN A 81 -14.41 14.65 -1.83
CA ASN A 81 -14.49 16.08 -1.56
C ASN A 81 -13.56 16.50 -0.41
N GLY A 82 -13.28 15.61 0.53
CA GLY A 82 -12.55 15.93 1.74
C GLY A 82 -13.43 16.69 2.75
N PRO A 83 -12.87 17.12 3.88
CA PRO A 83 -13.62 17.85 4.89
C PRO A 83 -14.19 19.16 4.30
N PRO A 84 -15.44 19.54 4.65
CA PRO A 84 -16.12 20.70 4.08
C PRO A 84 -15.55 22.04 4.55
N ASP A 85 -14.86 22.06 5.69
CA ASP A 85 -14.23 23.25 6.25
C ASP A 85 -12.75 22.96 6.58
N LEU A 86 -11.87 23.90 6.22
CA LEU A 86 -10.44 23.85 6.54
C LEU A 86 -10.19 23.99 8.05
N THR A 87 -11.16 24.49 8.82
CA THR A 87 -11.06 24.57 10.29
C THR A 87 -10.86 23.20 10.93
N TYR A 88 -11.41 22.13 10.36
CA TYR A 88 -11.19 20.74 10.81
C TYR A 88 -9.71 20.34 10.84
N MET A 89 -8.87 20.93 9.99
CA MET A 89 -7.42 20.67 9.96
C MET A 89 -6.63 21.50 10.98
N THR A 90 -7.28 22.50 11.59
CA THR A 90 -6.66 23.44 12.55
C THR A 90 -7.20 23.29 13.97
N GLN A 91 -8.28 22.53 14.14
CA GLN A 91 -8.89 22.23 15.44
C GLN A 91 -8.25 20.99 16.05
N SER A 92 -8.09 21.00 17.37
CA SER A 92 -7.74 19.78 18.12
C SER A 92 -8.88 18.76 17.97
N GLU A 93 -8.57 17.46 17.97
CA GLU A 93 -9.60 16.39 17.95
C GLU A 93 -10.65 16.60 19.05
N HIS A 94 -10.25 17.18 20.20
CA HIS A 94 -11.14 17.54 21.31
C HIS A 94 -12.12 18.69 21.04
N GLN A 95 -11.94 19.45 19.96
CA GLN A 95 -12.74 20.63 19.61
C GLN A 95 -13.60 20.42 18.37
N LEU A 96 -13.55 19.24 17.76
CA LEU A 96 -14.48 18.86 16.71
C LEU A 96 -15.86 18.71 17.34
N GLU A 97 -16.80 19.59 16.97
CA GLU A 97 -18.11 19.75 17.62
C GLU A 97 -18.98 18.48 17.63
N ASP A 98 -18.63 17.47 16.82
CA ASP A 98 -19.30 16.16 16.74
C ASP A 98 -18.49 15.00 17.35
N TYR A 99 -17.31 15.25 17.93
CA TYR A 99 -16.53 14.22 18.62
C TYR A 99 -17.14 13.96 20.01
N ILE A 100 -17.91 12.88 20.13
CA ILE A 100 -18.39 12.40 21.43
C ILE A 100 -17.20 11.75 22.13
N ASP A 101 -16.70 12.41 23.17
CA ASP A 101 -15.68 11.85 24.05
C ASP A 101 -16.14 10.47 24.54
N SER A 102 -15.36 9.43 24.24
CA SER A 102 -15.62 8.06 24.68
C SER A 102 -15.73 7.90 26.21
N GLY A 103 -15.17 8.83 27.00
CA GLY A 103 -15.37 8.91 28.45
C GLY A 103 -16.78 9.37 28.87
N THR A 104 -17.53 9.98 27.96
CA THR A 104 -18.94 10.37 28.14
C THR A 104 -19.92 9.32 27.63
N MET A 105 -19.41 8.27 26.97
CA MET A 105 -20.20 7.15 26.50
C MET A 105 -20.61 6.28 27.68
N GLN A 106 -21.82 6.54 28.21
CA GLN A 106 -22.38 5.77 29.31
C GLN A 106 -22.83 4.40 28.77
N VAL A 107 -21.99 3.38 28.93
CA VAL A 107 -22.37 1.98 28.68
C VAL A 107 -23.30 1.55 29.80
N ASP A 108 -24.60 1.71 29.61
CA ASP A 108 -25.61 1.35 30.60
C ASP A 108 -25.78 -0.18 30.66
N SER A 109 -24.94 -0.83 31.46
CA SER A 109 -25.15 -2.21 31.89
C SER A 109 -26.20 -2.23 33.00
N SER A 110 -27.43 -2.60 32.66
CA SER A 110 -28.57 -2.57 33.57
C SER A 110 -28.43 -3.54 34.77
N SER A 111 -28.36 -3.05 36.01
CA SER A 111 -29.14 -3.45 37.22
C SER A 111 -28.50 -3.00 38.57
N PRO A 112 -29.27 -2.83 39.67
CA PRO A 112 -29.15 -1.62 40.50
C PRO A 112 -28.65 -1.79 41.96
N ARG A 113 -28.11 -0.67 42.51
CA ARG A 113 -27.84 -0.28 43.93
C ARG A 113 -26.67 -1.02 44.62
N GLU A 114 -25.72 -0.40 45.33
CA GLU A 114 -25.72 0.79 46.21
C GLU A 114 -24.42 1.63 46.14
N ILE A 115 -24.49 2.80 46.80
CA ILE A 115 -23.59 3.93 46.97
C ILE A 115 -22.16 3.58 47.44
N SER A 116 -21.13 4.18 46.81
CA SER A 116 -20.03 4.81 47.56
C SER A 116 -19.23 5.77 46.67
N SER A 117 -19.22 7.03 47.09
CA SER A 117 -18.40 8.13 46.58
C SER A 117 -16.95 7.99 47.04
N GLN A 118 -15.98 8.07 46.12
CA GLN A 118 -14.72 8.75 46.39
C GLN A 118 -13.98 9.14 45.10
N GLU A 119 -13.74 10.44 45.02
CA GLU A 119 -12.85 11.11 44.08
C GLU A 119 -11.44 10.47 44.11
N THR A 120 -10.88 10.19 42.93
CA THR A 120 -9.54 10.67 42.54
C THR A 120 -9.45 10.52 41.02
N SER A 121 -9.62 11.63 40.32
CA SER A 121 -9.15 11.78 38.93
C SER A 121 -7.64 11.54 38.93
N SER A 122 -7.23 10.35 38.51
CA SER A 122 -5.83 10.06 38.20
C SER A 122 -5.47 10.89 36.98
N ALA A 123 -4.83 12.04 37.21
CA ALA A 123 -4.07 12.70 36.17
C ALA A 123 -3.08 11.67 35.64
N GLY A 124 -3.33 11.21 34.40
CA GLY A 124 -2.59 10.14 33.77
C GLY A 124 -1.10 10.42 33.85
N TYR A 125 -0.40 9.66 34.69
CA TYR A 125 1.04 9.56 34.63
C TYR A 125 1.37 8.94 33.28
N VAL A 126 1.79 9.77 32.33
CA VAL A 126 2.30 9.30 31.03
C VAL A 126 3.78 9.00 31.24
N ASP A 127 4.08 7.71 31.34
CA ASP A 127 5.45 7.24 31.36
C ASP A 127 6.16 7.64 30.05
N SER A 128 7.34 8.24 30.18
CA SER A 128 8.11 8.72 29.04
C SER A 128 8.70 7.58 28.20
N GLU A 129 8.84 6.37 28.77
CA GLU A 129 9.22 5.18 27.99
C GLU A 129 8.08 4.68 27.10
N SER A 130 6.82 4.92 27.50
CA SER A 130 5.64 4.58 26.70
C SER A 130 5.56 5.36 25.38
N HIS A 131 6.16 6.55 25.30
CA HIS A 131 6.28 7.33 24.06
C HIS A 131 7.31 6.77 23.06
N MET A 132 8.29 5.97 23.52
CA MET A 132 9.24 5.27 22.65
C MET A 132 8.68 3.94 22.14
N LEU A 133 7.60 3.44 22.76
CA LEU A 133 6.83 2.27 22.36
C LEU A 133 5.59 2.61 21.52
N LEU A 134 5.35 3.89 21.24
CA LEU A 134 4.34 4.33 20.28
C LEU A 134 4.65 3.70 18.92
N ALA A 135 3.59 3.23 18.25
CA ALA A 135 3.65 2.63 16.92
C ALA A 135 4.61 3.43 16.04
N SER A 136 5.50 2.73 15.32
CA SER A 136 6.48 3.42 14.50
C SER A 136 5.73 4.28 13.46
N PRO A 137 6.28 5.44 13.02
CA PRO A 137 5.61 6.28 12.01
C PRO A 137 5.21 5.50 10.74
N GLU A 138 5.94 4.41 10.45
CA GLU A 138 5.60 3.41 9.45
C GLU A 138 4.25 2.74 9.72
N ASP A 139 4.04 2.21 10.93
CA ASP A 139 2.81 1.53 11.33
C ASP A 139 1.61 2.47 11.33
N GLU A 140 1.78 3.72 11.73
CA GLU A 140 0.71 4.74 11.66
C GLU A 140 0.37 5.13 10.21
N THR A 141 1.39 5.23 9.34
CA THR A 141 1.19 5.45 7.91
C THR A 141 0.42 4.29 7.27
N LEU A 142 0.82 3.04 7.60
CA LEU A 142 0.13 1.84 7.17
C LEU A 142 -1.30 1.78 7.72
N ARG A 143 -1.50 2.21 8.98
CA ARG A 143 -2.83 2.25 9.60
C ARG A 143 -3.75 3.21 8.85
N LEU A 144 -3.31 4.44 8.60
CA LEU A 144 -4.04 5.43 7.81
C LEU A 144 -4.38 4.89 6.41
N ALA A 145 -3.38 4.32 5.72
CA ALA A 145 -3.59 3.73 4.40
C ALA A 145 -4.63 2.61 4.45
N SER A 146 -4.58 1.73 5.46
CA SER A 146 -5.54 0.65 5.64
C SER A 146 -6.96 1.16 5.90
N CYS A 147 -7.13 2.26 6.65
CA CYS A 147 -8.43 2.87 6.90
C CYS A 147 -9.04 3.40 5.60
N VAL A 148 -8.25 4.14 4.82
CA VAL A 148 -8.67 4.69 3.53
C VAL A 148 -9.00 3.57 2.54
N ILE A 149 -8.15 2.56 2.44
CA ILE A 149 -8.37 1.44 1.52
C ILE A 149 -9.65 0.69 1.90
N ARG A 150 -9.84 0.33 3.18
CA ARG A 150 -11.08 -0.35 3.61
C ARG A 150 -12.32 0.49 3.39
N HIS A 151 -12.27 1.79 3.67
CA HIS A 151 -13.37 2.70 3.37
C HIS A 151 -13.80 2.60 1.90
N ILE A 152 -12.82 2.62 0.99
CA ILE A 152 -13.09 2.49 -0.44
C ILE A 152 -13.56 1.08 -0.82
N LEU A 153 -13.01 0.02 -0.21
CA LEU A 153 -13.45 -1.37 -0.46
C LEU A 153 -14.90 -1.62 0.00
N TYR A 154 -15.37 -0.93 1.04
CA TYR A 154 -16.72 -1.12 1.59
C TYR A 154 -17.78 -0.28 0.89
N PHE A 155 -17.43 0.94 0.48
CA PHE A 155 -18.41 1.89 -0.10
C PHE A 155 -18.23 2.12 -1.60
N GLY A 156 -17.14 1.63 -2.20
CA GLY A 156 -16.83 1.81 -3.60
C GLY A 156 -17.37 0.68 -4.48
N THR A 157 -17.89 1.04 -5.66
CA THR A 157 -18.27 0.05 -6.68
C THR A 157 -17.07 -0.80 -7.13
N PRO A 158 -17.26 -2.09 -7.42
CA PRO A 158 -18.52 -2.84 -7.43
C PRO A 158 -18.87 -3.52 -6.10
N GLN A 159 -18.06 -3.33 -5.04
CA GLN A 159 -18.23 -4.01 -3.75
C GLN A 159 -19.24 -3.35 -2.81
N ASP A 160 -19.91 -2.29 -3.27
CA ASP A 160 -21.07 -1.67 -2.64
C ASP A 160 -22.38 -2.46 -2.88
N SER A 161 -22.32 -3.55 -3.64
CA SER A 161 -23.44 -4.45 -3.95
C SER A 161 -23.62 -5.56 -2.90
N VAL A 162 -24.84 -6.08 -2.76
CA VAL A 162 -25.17 -7.19 -1.83
C VAL A 162 -24.79 -8.56 -2.40
N ASP A 163 -24.73 -8.68 -3.73
CA ASP A 163 -24.37 -9.93 -4.43
C ASP A 163 -22.89 -9.90 -4.84
N LEU A 164 -22.03 -10.37 -3.94
CA LEU A 164 -20.57 -10.37 -4.11
C LEU A 164 -20.01 -11.79 -4.07
N GLY A 165 -20.05 -12.48 -5.20
CA GLY A 165 -19.37 -13.78 -5.33
C GLY A 165 -17.84 -13.69 -5.22
N THR A 166 -17.24 -12.52 -5.45
CA THR A 166 -15.79 -12.28 -5.39
C THR A 166 -15.54 -10.92 -4.74
N VAL A 167 -14.62 -10.87 -3.76
CA VAL A 167 -14.28 -9.65 -3.01
C VAL A 167 -12.78 -9.47 -2.87
N VAL A 168 -12.34 -8.22 -2.98
CA VAL A 168 -11.03 -7.73 -2.59
C VAL A 168 -11.10 -7.28 -1.15
N GLU A 169 -10.20 -7.80 -0.32
CA GLU A 169 -10.10 -7.47 1.10
C GLU A 169 -8.72 -6.93 1.44
N PHE A 170 -8.65 -6.13 2.51
CA PHE A 170 -7.38 -5.68 3.06
C PHE A 170 -6.77 -6.77 3.96
N ARG A 171 -5.47 -7.03 3.80
CA ARG A 171 -4.66 -7.92 4.62
C ARG A 171 -3.70 -7.09 5.47
N ASP A 172 -3.89 -7.13 6.80
CA ASP A 172 -3.04 -6.42 7.77
C ASP A 172 -1.76 -7.16 8.17
N ALA A 173 -1.68 -8.45 7.86
CA ALA A 173 -0.61 -9.28 8.39
C ALA A 173 0.73 -8.92 7.74
N LYS A 174 1.70 -8.49 8.56
CA LYS A 174 3.11 -8.47 8.18
C LYS A 174 3.61 -9.91 8.01
N VAL A 175 3.91 -10.33 6.79
CA VAL A 175 4.26 -11.72 6.46
C VAL A 175 5.65 -11.79 5.86
N ARG A 176 6.49 -12.67 6.38
CA ARG A 176 7.76 -13.02 5.75
C ARG A 176 7.50 -14.00 4.62
N ILE A 177 7.77 -13.58 3.39
CA ILE A 177 7.64 -14.42 2.19
C ILE A 177 9.03 -14.85 1.75
N ALA A 178 9.16 -16.11 1.32
CA ALA A 178 10.41 -16.59 0.78
C ALA A 178 10.19 -17.59 -0.35
N VAL A 179 10.99 -17.45 -1.40
CA VAL A 179 10.98 -18.34 -2.56
C VAL A 179 12.38 -18.87 -2.80
N GLN A 180 12.46 -20.13 -3.22
CA GLN A 180 13.69 -20.72 -3.73
C GLN A 180 13.81 -20.34 -5.20
N SER A 181 14.84 -19.57 -5.56
CA SER A 181 15.11 -19.24 -6.96
C SER A 181 15.38 -20.55 -7.73
N PRO A 182 14.54 -20.91 -8.74
CA PRO A 182 14.73 -22.14 -9.51
C PRO A 182 16.06 -22.15 -10.28
N LEU A 183 16.54 -20.97 -10.67
CA LEU A 183 17.74 -20.79 -11.47
C LEU A 183 19.02 -20.84 -10.64
N LEU A 184 18.99 -20.35 -9.40
CA LEU A 184 20.19 -20.18 -8.58
C LEU A 184 20.25 -21.11 -7.38
N ASN A 185 19.19 -21.85 -7.10
CA ASN A 185 19.04 -22.64 -5.87
C ASN A 185 19.40 -21.82 -4.61
N ARG A 186 19.00 -20.54 -4.60
CA ARG A 186 19.21 -19.59 -3.51
C ARG A 186 17.86 -19.07 -3.04
N LYS A 187 17.73 -18.83 -1.74
CA LYS A 187 16.51 -18.32 -1.12
C LYS A 187 16.47 -16.79 -1.21
N ILE A 188 15.39 -16.27 -1.80
CA ILE A 188 15.07 -14.83 -1.77
C ILE A 188 14.00 -14.63 -0.70
N VAL A 189 14.16 -13.58 0.10
CA VAL A 189 13.29 -13.30 1.25
C VAL A 189 12.84 -11.85 1.19
N ALA A 190 11.54 -11.63 1.36
CA ALA A 190 10.90 -10.33 1.50
C ALA A 190 10.01 -10.30 2.75
N ILE A 191 9.73 -9.10 3.25
CA ILE A 191 8.70 -8.85 4.25
C ILE A 191 7.62 -8.08 3.53
N ASP A 192 6.40 -8.58 3.61
CA ASP A 192 5.20 -7.95 3.08
C ASP A 192 4.49 -7.27 4.26
N ASP A 193 4.37 -5.94 4.22
CA ASP A 193 3.77 -5.14 5.31
C ASP A 193 2.23 -5.18 5.33
N GLY A 194 1.62 -5.88 4.39
CA GLY A 194 0.18 -5.94 4.19
C GLY A 194 -0.21 -5.65 2.75
N GLY A 195 -1.50 -5.45 2.51
CA GLY A 195 -2.00 -5.04 1.20
C GLY A 195 -3.38 -5.61 0.91
N LEU A 196 -3.57 -6.12 -0.30
CA LEU A 196 -4.85 -6.61 -0.77
C LEU A 196 -4.78 -8.10 -1.09
N CYS A 197 -5.85 -8.83 -0.78
CA CYS A 197 -6.07 -10.21 -1.18
C CYS A 197 -7.42 -10.36 -1.88
N LEU A 198 -7.59 -11.48 -2.59
CA LEU A 198 -8.82 -11.84 -3.30
C LEU A 198 -9.47 -13.04 -2.63
N ARG A 199 -10.76 -12.93 -2.33
CA ARG A 199 -11.58 -14.03 -1.81
C ARG A 199 -12.77 -14.28 -2.72
N LYS A 200 -13.22 -15.52 -2.75
CA LYS A 200 -14.39 -15.94 -3.53
C LYS A 200 -15.33 -16.77 -2.68
N GLU A 201 -16.62 -16.54 -2.83
CA GLU A 201 -17.65 -17.27 -2.11
C GLU A 201 -17.82 -18.69 -2.69
N PHE A 202 -17.73 -19.68 -1.82
CA PHE A 202 -18.11 -21.06 -2.10
C PHE A 202 -19.01 -21.54 -0.96
N ASN A 203 -20.26 -21.90 -1.30
CA ASN A 203 -21.24 -22.45 -0.35
C ASN A 203 -21.43 -21.58 0.92
N GLY A 204 -21.60 -20.26 0.77
CA GLY A 204 -21.83 -19.36 1.91
C GLY A 204 -20.57 -18.99 2.70
N ARG A 205 -19.37 -19.37 2.23
CA ARG A 205 -18.09 -19.03 2.87
C ARG A 205 -17.13 -18.44 1.85
N PHE A 206 -16.49 -17.34 2.22
CA PHE A 206 -15.41 -16.78 1.41
C PHE A 206 -14.12 -17.55 1.65
N GLU A 207 -13.54 -18.08 0.58
CA GLU A 207 -12.23 -18.75 0.58
C GLU A 207 -11.18 -17.85 -0.08
N LEU A 208 -9.93 -17.94 0.39
CA LEU A 208 -8.82 -17.16 -0.15
C LEU A 208 -8.39 -17.73 -1.50
N ILE A 209 -8.49 -16.93 -2.56
CA ILE A 209 -8.08 -17.31 -3.92
C ILE A 209 -6.69 -16.77 -4.25
N LYS A 210 -6.41 -15.51 -3.90
CA LYS A 210 -5.11 -14.87 -4.14
C LYS A 210 -4.67 -14.11 -2.91
N ASN A 211 -3.58 -14.56 -2.26
CA ASN A 211 -3.11 -13.94 -1.03
C ASN A 211 -2.46 -12.56 -1.24
N HIS A 212 -1.90 -12.32 -2.43
CA HIS A 212 -1.18 -11.10 -2.78
C HIS A 212 -1.71 -10.54 -4.09
N LEU A 213 -2.80 -9.79 -4.01
CA LEU A 213 -3.35 -9.04 -5.15
C LEU A 213 -2.61 -7.71 -5.33
N ALA A 214 -2.30 -7.04 -4.22
CA ALA A 214 -1.42 -5.87 -4.15
C ALA A 214 -0.66 -5.90 -2.82
N ILE A 215 0.56 -5.36 -2.81
CA ILE A 215 1.39 -5.25 -1.60
C ILE A 215 1.45 -3.77 -1.23
N LEU A 216 1.34 -3.49 0.06
CA LEU A 216 1.55 -2.17 0.63
C LEU A 216 2.90 -2.17 1.33
N GLU A 217 3.72 -1.16 1.07
CA GLU A 217 5.05 -1.01 1.68
C GLU A 217 5.08 0.31 2.47
N GLY A 218 5.40 0.22 3.76
CA GLY A 218 5.58 1.36 4.64
C GLY A 218 7.06 1.69 4.80
N LYS A 219 7.42 2.96 5.01
CA LYS A 219 8.79 3.34 5.40
C LYS A 219 8.78 4.20 6.66
N ARG A 220 9.68 3.89 7.59
CA ARG A 220 9.86 4.63 8.86
C ARG A 220 10.23 6.10 8.67
N GLN A 221 10.90 6.41 7.58
CA GLN A 221 11.36 7.75 7.24
C GLN A 221 11.56 7.87 5.74
N PHE A 222 11.53 9.11 5.24
CA PHE A 222 11.94 9.38 3.87
C PHE A 222 13.39 8.98 3.67
N GLN A 223 13.63 8.07 2.71
CA GLN A 223 14.98 7.59 2.42
C GLN A 223 15.75 8.55 1.51
N CYS A 224 15.06 9.35 0.71
CA CYS A 224 15.65 10.31 -0.21
C CYS A 224 14.75 11.54 -0.36
N LEU A 225 15.37 12.73 -0.31
CA LEU A 225 14.74 14.02 -0.56
C LEU A 225 15.48 14.72 -1.69
N GLU A 226 14.76 15.14 -2.72
CA GLU A 226 15.26 15.99 -3.80
C GLU A 226 14.44 17.29 -3.79
N ASP A 227 15.10 18.44 -3.71
CA ASP A 227 14.45 19.77 -3.63
C ASP A 227 13.37 19.87 -2.53
N GLY A 228 13.63 19.25 -1.37
CA GLY A 228 12.70 19.22 -0.23
C GLY A 228 11.48 18.31 -0.44
N ARG A 229 11.45 17.51 -1.51
CA ARG A 229 10.36 16.56 -1.79
C ARG A 229 10.85 15.12 -1.66
N PRO A 230 10.05 14.21 -1.08
CA PRO A 230 10.41 12.81 -1.02
C PRO A 230 10.41 12.18 -2.41
N VAL A 231 11.47 11.43 -2.70
CA VAL A 231 11.61 10.64 -3.93
C VAL A 231 11.90 9.19 -3.57
N ILE A 232 11.60 8.28 -4.50
CA ILE A 232 11.89 6.86 -4.33
C ILE A 232 13.40 6.65 -4.54
N SER A 233 14.09 6.21 -3.49
CA SER A 233 15.50 5.82 -3.55
C SER A 233 15.70 4.53 -4.36
N ASP A 234 16.93 4.29 -4.82
CA ASP A 234 17.29 3.05 -5.50
C ASP A 234 17.04 1.82 -4.60
N ASP A 235 17.32 1.94 -3.30
CA ASP A 235 17.12 0.88 -2.31
C ASP A 235 15.63 0.59 -2.08
N CYS A 236 14.79 1.63 -1.98
CA CYS A 236 13.34 1.48 -1.87
C CYS A 236 12.76 0.79 -3.11
N LEU A 237 13.15 1.24 -4.31
CA LEU A 237 12.69 0.62 -5.55
C LEU A 237 13.16 -0.85 -5.64
N ALA A 238 14.39 -1.15 -5.20
CA ALA A 238 14.93 -2.49 -5.22
C ALA A 238 14.23 -3.42 -4.23
N GLN A 239 13.89 -2.93 -3.03
CA GLN A 239 13.07 -3.63 -2.04
C GLN A 239 11.69 -4.00 -2.62
N MET A 240 10.96 -3.01 -3.14
CA MET A 240 9.65 -3.22 -3.76
C MET A 240 9.73 -4.20 -4.96
N THR A 241 10.80 -4.13 -5.74
CA THR A 241 11.05 -5.07 -6.85
C THR A 241 11.23 -6.50 -6.32
N CYS A 242 12.01 -6.66 -5.24
CA CYS A 242 12.22 -7.96 -4.62
C CYS A 242 10.91 -8.56 -4.10
N GLU A 243 10.11 -7.80 -3.35
CA GLU A 243 8.80 -8.22 -2.86
C GLU A 243 7.88 -8.69 -3.99
N ALA A 244 7.76 -7.89 -5.05
CA ALA A 244 6.94 -8.22 -6.21
C ALA A 244 7.42 -9.50 -6.90
N LEU A 245 8.74 -9.69 -7.04
CA LEU A 245 9.32 -10.90 -7.63
C LEU A 245 9.11 -12.13 -6.76
N VAL A 246 9.26 -12.00 -5.44
CA VAL A 246 9.06 -13.10 -4.50
C VAL A 246 7.59 -13.55 -4.53
N VAL A 247 6.65 -12.61 -4.55
CA VAL A 247 5.23 -12.91 -4.69
C VAL A 247 4.93 -13.56 -6.05
N ALA A 248 5.41 -12.98 -7.15
CA ALA A 248 5.17 -13.53 -8.48
C ALA A 248 5.74 -14.93 -8.67
N ALA A 249 6.90 -15.24 -8.06
CA ALA A 249 7.51 -16.56 -8.14
C ALA A 249 6.86 -17.59 -7.19
N ALA A 250 6.19 -17.13 -6.12
CA ALA A 250 5.42 -17.98 -5.23
C ALA A 250 3.98 -18.24 -5.75
N ASP A 251 3.49 -17.39 -6.65
CA ASP A 251 2.18 -17.53 -7.29
C ASP A 251 2.26 -18.58 -8.42
N PRO A 252 1.41 -19.63 -8.41
CA PRO A 252 1.34 -20.62 -9.49
C PRO A 252 0.84 -20.05 -10.82
N SER A 253 0.28 -18.83 -10.83
CA SER A 253 -0.16 -18.17 -12.05
C SER A 253 1.05 -17.61 -12.82
N GLU A 254 1.27 -18.18 -14.00
CA GLU A 254 2.42 -18.04 -14.92
C GLU A 254 2.70 -16.62 -15.48
N GLU A 255 2.41 -15.53 -14.77
CA GLU A 255 2.55 -14.17 -15.32
C GLU A 255 4.02 -13.73 -15.51
N LEU A 256 4.99 -14.37 -14.86
CA LEU A 256 6.41 -13.99 -14.91
C LEU A 256 7.31 -14.95 -15.70
N HIS A 257 6.80 -15.66 -16.70
CA HIS A 257 7.64 -16.44 -17.60
C HIS A 257 8.01 -15.65 -18.87
N ARG A 258 9.19 -15.01 -18.85
CA ARG A 258 9.96 -14.77 -20.09
C ARG A 258 11.42 -14.45 -19.80
N ASN A 259 12.28 -15.45 -20.01
CA ASN A 259 13.73 -15.27 -20.09
C ASN A 259 14.05 -14.23 -21.16
N GLY A 260 14.71 -13.14 -20.77
CA GLY A 260 15.15 -12.07 -21.67
C GLY A 260 14.27 -10.82 -21.74
N ALA A 261 13.15 -10.75 -21.01
CA ALA A 261 12.32 -9.54 -20.93
C ALA A 261 12.84 -8.54 -19.87
N PHE A 262 12.50 -7.27 -20.04
CA PHE A 262 12.67 -6.23 -19.01
C PHE A 262 11.48 -6.23 -18.06
N LEU A 263 11.71 -5.94 -16.77
CA LEU A 263 10.64 -5.70 -15.81
C LEU A 263 10.21 -4.25 -15.90
N TYR A 264 9.04 -3.98 -16.49
CA TYR A 264 8.54 -2.62 -16.62
C TYR A 264 7.74 -2.19 -15.39
N VAL A 265 8.23 -1.17 -14.69
CA VAL A 265 7.54 -0.55 -13.55
C VAL A 265 6.74 0.65 -14.04
N ASN A 266 5.41 0.60 -13.92
CA ASN A 266 4.57 1.79 -14.10
C ASN A 266 4.35 2.43 -12.73
N SER A 267 4.61 3.72 -12.61
CA SER A 267 4.42 4.45 -11.35
C SER A 267 3.45 5.60 -11.55
N THR A 268 2.54 5.77 -10.60
CA THR A 268 1.58 6.87 -10.51
C THR A 268 1.66 7.45 -9.09
N PRO A 269 1.17 8.67 -8.85
CA PRO A 269 0.92 9.15 -7.49
C PRO A 269 -0.33 8.44 -6.91
N TRP A 270 -0.22 7.11 -6.78
CA TRP A 270 -1.34 6.19 -6.55
C TRP A 270 -2.15 6.48 -5.29
N PHE A 271 -1.50 7.04 -4.27
CA PHE A 271 -2.06 7.27 -2.94
C PHE A 271 -1.92 8.72 -2.49
N ASP A 272 -2.09 9.68 -3.40
CA ASP A 272 -2.20 11.10 -3.06
C ASP A 272 -3.56 11.38 -2.39
N LEU A 273 -3.55 11.65 -1.09
CA LEU A 273 -4.74 12.00 -0.30
C LEU A 273 -4.89 13.51 -0.08
N ASP A 274 -3.87 14.30 -0.42
CA ASP A 274 -3.83 15.74 -0.17
C ASP A 274 -4.79 16.48 -1.11
N SER A 275 -4.75 16.12 -2.40
CA SER A 275 -5.57 16.76 -3.41
C SER A 275 -6.89 16.02 -3.71
N GLN A 276 -7.95 16.77 -4.06
CA GLN A 276 -9.21 16.18 -4.52
C GLN A 276 -9.00 15.28 -5.75
N SER A 277 -8.07 15.65 -6.65
CA SER A 277 -7.71 14.85 -7.82
C SER A 277 -7.01 13.56 -7.40
N GLY A 278 -6.10 13.61 -6.43
CA GLY A 278 -5.43 12.45 -5.87
C GLY A 278 -6.43 11.46 -5.29
N ARG A 279 -7.32 11.93 -4.41
CA ARG A 279 -8.39 11.11 -3.81
C ARG A 279 -9.28 10.45 -4.87
N LYS A 280 -9.64 11.16 -5.94
CA LYS A 280 -10.37 10.57 -7.10
C LYS A 280 -9.58 9.43 -7.75
N GLN A 281 -8.27 9.59 -7.90
CA GLN A 281 -7.42 8.56 -8.49
C GLN A 281 -7.30 7.34 -7.58
N VAL A 282 -7.15 7.51 -6.26
CA VAL A 282 -7.14 6.40 -5.30
C VAL A 282 -8.43 5.57 -5.44
N VAL A 283 -9.59 6.23 -5.43
CA VAL A 283 -10.90 5.57 -5.61
C VAL A 283 -10.97 4.85 -6.94
N ALA A 284 -10.68 5.53 -8.06
CA ALA A 284 -10.78 4.94 -9.40
C ALA A 284 -9.87 3.70 -9.55
N ASN A 285 -8.69 3.75 -8.98
CA ASN A 285 -7.73 2.66 -8.99
C ASN A 285 -8.21 1.43 -8.19
N LEU A 286 -8.71 1.64 -6.97
CA LEU A 286 -9.25 0.53 -6.15
C LEU A 286 -10.54 -0.04 -6.77
N CYS A 287 -11.46 0.81 -7.24
CA CYS A 287 -12.66 0.37 -7.95
C CYS A 287 -12.33 -0.40 -9.25
N GLY A 288 -11.34 0.08 -10.00
CA GLY A 288 -10.84 -0.60 -11.19
C GLY A 288 -10.24 -1.98 -10.87
N LEU A 289 -9.48 -2.08 -9.77
CA LEU A 289 -8.92 -3.35 -9.31
C LEU A 289 -10.03 -4.34 -8.94
N MET A 290 -11.01 -3.91 -8.14
CA MET A 290 -12.16 -4.75 -7.76
C MET A 290 -12.92 -5.26 -8.99
N ARG A 291 -13.16 -4.41 -10.00
CA ARG A 291 -13.81 -4.84 -11.26
C ARG A 291 -12.95 -5.81 -12.05
N ARG A 292 -11.64 -5.55 -12.17
CA ARG A 292 -10.74 -6.44 -12.88
C ARG A 292 -10.80 -7.85 -12.33
N GLU A 293 -10.73 -8.00 -11.01
CA GLU A 293 -10.74 -9.33 -10.38
C GLU A 293 -12.12 -9.97 -10.33
N ARG A 294 -13.19 -9.18 -10.34
CA ARG A 294 -14.56 -9.71 -10.46
C ARG A 294 -14.86 -10.23 -11.86
N ASP A 295 -14.33 -9.55 -12.88
CA ASP A 295 -14.61 -9.84 -14.29
C ASP A 295 -13.59 -10.84 -14.90
N ALA A 296 -12.55 -11.23 -14.16
CA ALA A 296 -11.53 -12.23 -14.54
C ALA A 296 -11.95 -13.67 -14.19
#